data_AF-S4TIR1-F1
#
_entry.id   AF-S4TIR1-F1
#
_cell.length_a   1.000
_cell.length_b   1.000
_cell.length_c   1.000
_cell.angle_alpha   90.00
_cell.angle_beta   90.00
_cell.angle_gamma   90.00
#
_symmetry.space_group_name_H-M   'P 1'
#
loop_
_entity.id
_entity.type
_entity.pdbx_description
1 polymer ?
#
loop_
_entity_poly.entity_id
_entity_poly.type
_entity_poly.pdbx_seq_one_letter_code
_entity_poly.pdbx_strand_id
1 'polypeptide(L)'
;MSNCIKFIQVSLILNSIMSMFMNHPISLGTTLMIQSISTSLFMNLLTKNSWNSMILFITFSSGLMIMFMYMASISSNEKFKWSLKLFLMIMCLMLTSTVMKEFMIMNKFNMNEQSLFIQDNEEKKSIMKIIGSNKILLFILVTLIILMVLFSISNLINSFEGPLKKTYEKLKILYRMIN
;
A
#
# COMPACT_ATOMS: atom_id res chain seq x y z
N MET A 1 18.44 -15.10 11.73
CA MET A 1 17.53 -14.82 10.60
C MET A 1 16.10 -15.30 10.88
N SER A 2 15.89 -16.60 11.17
CA SER A 2 14.55 -17.20 11.34
C SER A 2 13.67 -16.55 12.41
N ASN A 3 14.20 -16.23 13.59
CA ASN A 3 13.42 -15.56 14.66
C ASN A 3 12.99 -14.13 14.27
N CYS A 4 13.83 -13.41 13.53
CA CYS A 4 13.48 -12.07 13.02
C CYS A 4 12.35 -12.17 11.98
N ILE A 5 12.44 -13.13 11.07
CA ILE A 5 11.38 -13.42 10.07
C ILE A 5 10.07 -13.77 10.78
N LYS A 6 10.11 -14.63 11.80
CA LYS A 6 8.94 -14.96 12.63
C LYS A 6 8.36 -13.72 13.31
N PHE A 7 9.19 -12.85 13.89
CA PHE A 7 8.73 -11.61 14.51
C PHE A 7 8.02 -10.69 13.50
N ILE A 8 8.59 -10.52 12.31
CA ILE A 8 7.99 -9.73 11.24
C ILE A 8 6.65 -10.33 10.80
N GLN A 9 6.54 -11.65 10.66
CA GLN A 9 5.28 -12.34 10.33
C GLN A 9 4.19 -12.10 11.38
N VAL A 10 4.54 -12.19 12.68
CA VAL A 10 3.59 -11.85 13.75
C VAL A 10 3.13 -10.40 13.63
N SER A 11 4.06 -9.47 13.42
CA SER A 11 3.73 -8.04 13.30
C SER A 11 2.80 -7.74 12.10
N LEU A 12 2.96 -8.46 11.00
CA LEU A 12 2.10 -8.35 9.82
C LEU A 12 0.67 -8.80 10.11
N ILE A 13 0.51 -9.95 10.76
CA ILE A 13 -0.80 -10.49 11.13
C ILE A 13 -1.51 -9.51 12.07
N LEU A 14 -0.80 -9.01 13.10
CA LEU A 14 -1.36 -8.04 14.03
C LEU A 14 -1.81 -6.75 13.34
N ASN A 15 -0.96 -6.17 12.49
CA ASN A 15 -1.31 -4.95 11.76
C ASN A 15 -2.51 -5.15 10.82
N SER A 16 -2.61 -6.31 10.16
CA SER A 16 -3.74 -6.61 9.27
C SER A 16 -5.07 -6.76 10.01
N ILE A 17 -5.05 -7.33 11.21
CA ILE A 17 -6.25 -7.42 12.05
C ILE A 17 -6.63 -6.01 12.53
N MET A 18 -5.64 -5.20 12.92
CA MET A 18 -5.88 -3.84 13.40
C MET A 18 -6.50 -2.92 12.35
N SER A 19 -6.08 -3.03 11.08
CA SER A 19 -6.63 -2.19 10.01
C SER A 19 -8.12 -2.45 9.77
N MET A 20 -8.61 -3.68 9.99
CA MET A 20 -10.05 -4.01 9.84
C MET A 20 -10.96 -3.25 10.82
N PHE A 21 -10.44 -2.82 11.96
CA PHE A 21 -11.22 -2.16 13.01
C PHE A 21 -11.02 -0.65 13.08
N MET A 22 -10.17 -0.08 12.21
CA MET A 22 -9.93 1.36 12.17
C MET A 22 -10.96 2.06 11.29
N ASN A 23 -11.79 2.91 11.90
CA ASN A 23 -12.83 3.64 11.18
C ASN A 23 -12.35 5.00 10.66
N HIS A 24 -11.41 5.64 11.35
CA HIS A 24 -10.98 6.99 10.97
C HIS A 24 -9.97 6.89 9.81
N PRO A 25 -10.18 7.62 8.70
CA PRO A 25 -9.35 7.48 7.49
C PRO A 25 -7.88 7.81 7.74
N ILE A 26 -7.59 8.79 8.60
CA ILE A 26 -6.22 9.11 9.03
C ILE A 26 -5.56 7.92 9.73
N SER A 27 -6.28 7.28 10.66
CA SER A 27 -5.74 6.15 11.43
C SER A 27 -5.55 4.91 10.56
N LEU A 28 -6.51 4.66 9.66
CA LEU A 28 -6.41 3.61 8.67
C LEU A 28 -5.18 3.82 7.77
N GLY A 29 -4.98 5.04 7.26
CA GLY A 29 -3.82 5.41 6.47
C GLY A 29 -2.49 5.18 7.20
N THR A 30 -2.41 5.55 8.48
CA THR A 30 -1.21 5.29 9.29
C THR A 30 -0.96 3.80 9.54
N THR A 31 -2.00 2.99 9.80
CA THR A 31 -1.84 1.54 9.96
C THR A 31 -1.40 0.87 8.66
N LEU A 32 -1.88 1.34 7.51
CA LEU A 32 -1.47 0.83 6.19
C LEU A 32 -0.03 1.22 5.84
N MET A 33 0.46 2.39 6.26
CA MET A 33 1.88 2.74 6.11
C MET A 33 2.79 1.82 6.92
N ILE A 34 2.43 1.50 8.17
CA ILE A 34 3.21 0.57 9.00
C ILE A 34 3.19 -0.83 8.37
N GLN A 35 2.02 -1.25 7.87
CA GLN A 35 1.88 -2.52 7.16
C GLN A 35 2.78 -2.58 5.92
N SER A 36 2.82 -1.53 5.08
CA SER A 36 3.63 -1.53 3.85
C SER A 36 5.14 -1.52 4.11
N ILE A 37 5.59 -0.89 5.20
CA ILE A 37 7.00 -0.99 5.64
C ILE A 37 7.32 -2.42 6.09
N SER A 38 6.45 -3.03 6.89
CA SER A 38 6.68 -4.41 7.37
C SER A 38 6.63 -5.45 6.24
N THR A 39 5.81 -5.27 5.22
CA THR A 39 5.75 -6.17 4.05
C THR A 39 6.97 -6.03 3.16
N SER A 40 7.47 -4.81 2.91
CA SER A 40 8.67 -4.62 2.09
C SER A 40 9.91 -5.23 2.75
N LEU A 41 10.04 -5.07 4.07
CA LEU A 41 11.09 -5.73 4.85
C LEU A 41 10.97 -7.25 4.82
N PHE A 42 9.76 -7.80 4.95
CA PHE A 42 9.53 -9.25 4.84
C PHE A 42 9.93 -9.79 3.46
N MET A 43 9.57 -9.08 2.38
CA MET A 43 9.93 -9.48 1.02
C MET A 43 11.43 -9.42 0.77
N ASN A 44 12.11 -8.40 1.29
CA ASN A 44 13.57 -8.28 1.17
C ASN A 44 14.30 -9.44 1.85
N LEU A 45 13.73 -10.00 2.93
CA LEU A 45 14.31 -11.17 3.61
C LEU A 45 14.07 -12.50 2.86
N LEU A 46 13.03 -12.57 2.01
CA LEU A 46 12.69 -13.76 1.24
C LEU A 46 13.39 -13.84 -0.11
N THR A 47 13.59 -12.70 -0.76
CA THR A 47 14.15 -12.64 -2.12
C THR A 47 15.60 -12.18 -2.09
N LYS A 48 16.47 -12.87 -2.84
CA LYS A 48 17.89 -12.47 -3.00
C LYS A 48 18.06 -11.09 -3.65
N ASN A 49 17.12 -10.68 -4.49
CA ASN A 49 17.14 -9.40 -5.19
C ASN A 49 16.27 -8.36 -4.43
N SER A 50 16.89 -7.25 -4.04
CA SER A 50 16.24 -6.17 -3.31
C SER A 50 15.29 -5.33 -4.17
N TRP A 51 15.44 -5.29 -5.50
CA TRP A 51 14.66 -4.42 -6.39
C TRP A 51 13.14 -4.66 -6.26
N ASN A 52 12.70 -5.91 -6.15
CA ASN A 52 11.26 -6.20 -6.01
C ASN A 52 10.68 -5.64 -4.70
N SER A 53 11.44 -5.68 -3.60
CA SER A 53 11.03 -5.06 -2.33
C SER A 53 11.02 -3.53 -2.39
N MET A 54 11.92 -2.92 -3.15
CA MET A 54 11.96 -1.46 -3.36
C MET A 54 10.77 -0.97 -4.20
N ILE A 55 10.40 -1.65 -5.28
CA ILE A 55 9.22 -1.29 -6.09
C ILE A 55 7.95 -1.37 -5.23
N LEU A 56 7.80 -2.43 -4.44
CA LEU A 56 6.68 -2.58 -3.51
C LEU A 56 6.61 -1.40 -2.52
N PHE A 57 7.74 -1.04 -1.91
CA PHE A 57 7.75 0.08 -0.97
C PHE A 57 7.35 1.42 -1.61
N ILE A 58 7.90 1.75 -2.78
CA ILE A 58 7.65 3.03 -3.45
C ILE A 58 6.19 3.13 -3.91
N THR A 59 5.64 2.07 -4.51
CA THR A 59 4.27 2.08 -5.04
C THR A 59 3.20 2.17 -3.95
N PHE A 60 3.38 1.48 -2.83
CA PHE A 60 2.46 1.61 -1.70
C PHE A 60 2.59 2.97 -0.99
N SER A 61 3.81 3.49 -0.83
CA SER A 61 4.02 4.80 -0.20
C SER A 61 3.42 5.94 -1.04
N SER A 62 3.57 5.91 -2.36
CA SER A 62 3.04 6.97 -3.24
C SER A 62 1.51 7.00 -3.27
N GLY A 63 0.85 5.85 -3.30
CA GLY A 63 -0.62 5.77 -3.24
C GLY A 63 -1.21 6.30 -1.92
N LEU A 64 -0.54 6.02 -0.80
CA LEU A 64 -0.99 6.47 0.53
C LEU A 64 -0.83 7.99 0.71
N MET A 65 0.21 8.60 0.15
CA MET A 65 0.37 10.07 0.20
C MET A 65 -0.76 10.81 -0.54
N ILE A 66 -1.22 10.27 -1.67
CA ILE A 66 -2.32 10.87 -2.44
C ILE A 66 -3.64 10.78 -1.66
N MET A 67 -3.93 9.64 -1.03
CA MET A 67 -5.08 9.52 -0.14
C MET A 67 -5.01 10.47 1.06
N PHE A 68 -3.82 10.68 1.63
CA PHE A 68 -3.62 11.60 2.74
C PHE A 68 -3.94 13.05 2.35
N MET A 69 -3.47 13.50 1.17
CA MET A 69 -3.81 14.83 0.63
C MET A 69 -5.31 15.00 0.43
N TYR A 70 -5.98 13.97 -0.09
CA TYR A 70 -7.42 14.02 -0.33
C TYR A 70 -8.21 14.16 0.99
N MET A 71 -7.90 13.33 1.98
CA MET A 71 -8.60 13.36 3.27
C MET A 71 -8.34 14.64 4.07
N ALA A 72 -7.10 15.16 4.05
CA ALA A 72 -6.77 16.45 4.66
C ALA A 72 -7.55 17.62 4.04
N SER A 73 -7.97 17.49 2.77
CA SER A 73 -8.75 18.50 2.07
C SER A 73 -10.26 18.48 2.37
N ILE A 74 -10.80 17.38 2.93
CA ILE A 74 -12.25 17.13 3.00
C ILE A 74 -12.84 17.17 4.42
N SER A 75 -12.08 16.85 5.48
CA SER A 75 -12.64 16.85 6.83
C SER A 75 -11.81 17.61 7.86
N SER A 76 -12.52 18.36 8.70
CA SER A 76 -12.00 19.00 9.92
C SER A 76 -11.52 17.95 10.92
N ASN A 77 -10.38 18.20 11.56
CA ASN A 77 -9.72 17.40 12.61
C ASN A 77 -10.66 16.86 13.72
N GLU A 78 -11.41 15.79 13.46
CA GLU A 78 -12.13 15.09 14.52
C GLU A 78 -11.14 14.42 15.47
N LYS A 79 -11.37 14.59 16.78
CA LYS A 79 -10.49 14.03 17.80
C LYS A 79 -10.54 12.51 17.76
N PHE A 80 -9.37 11.90 17.66
CA PHE A 80 -9.22 10.45 17.59
C PHE A 80 -9.70 9.79 18.90
N LYS A 81 -10.77 8.98 18.81
CA LYS A 81 -11.29 8.19 19.94
C LYS A 81 -10.65 6.81 19.96
N TRP A 82 -9.78 6.57 20.94
CA TRP A 82 -9.22 5.24 21.19
C TRP A 82 -10.30 4.33 21.80
N SER A 83 -10.47 3.12 21.28
CA SER A 83 -11.38 2.13 21.88
C SER A 83 -10.59 1.15 22.76
N LEU A 84 -11.00 1.04 24.03
CA LEU A 84 -10.43 0.07 24.97
C LEU A 84 -10.60 -1.38 24.50
N LYS A 85 -11.67 -1.64 23.72
CA LYS A 85 -11.94 -2.95 23.10
C LYS A 85 -10.85 -3.34 22.10
N LEU A 86 -10.36 -2.38 21.30
CA LEU A 86 -9.23 -2.63 20.40
C LEU A 86 -7.96 -2.93 21.19
N PHE A 87 -7.71 -2.17 22.26
CA PHE A 87 -6.53 -2.38 23.10
C PHE A 87 -6.49 -3.78 23.73
N LEU A 88 -7.62 -4.26 24.28
CA LEU A 88 -7.72 -5.60 24.85
C LEU A 88 -7.53 -6.70 23.79
N MET A 89 -8.06 -6.49 22.57
CA MET A 89 -7.88 -7.43 21.47
C MET A 89 -6.40 -7.54 21.06
N ILE A 90 -5.66 -6.43 21.00
CA ILE A 90 -4.21 -6.44 20.73
C ILE A 90 -3.48 -7.26 21.79
N MET A 91 -3.79 -7.04 23.06
CA MET A 91 -3.13 -7.74 24.17
C MET A 91 -3.35 -9.25 24.10
N CYS A 92 -4.58 -9.71 23.81
CA CYS A 92 -4.86 -11.12 23.58
C CYS A 92 -4.08 -11.69 22.39
N LEU A 93 -4.03 -10.97 21.26
CA LEU A 93 -3.32 -11.44 20.07
C LEU A 93 -1.81 -11.52 20.31
N MET A 94 -1.23 -10.56 21.04
CA MET A 94 0.18 -10.57 21.44
C MET A 94 0.51 -11.79 22.30
N LEU A 95 -0.35 -12.14 23.27
CA LEU A 95 -0.17 -13.34 24.08
C LEU A 95 -0.21 -14.61 23.22
N THR A 96 -1.17 -14.73 22.29
CA THR A 96 -1.25 -15.91 21.40
C THR A 96 -0.02 -16.06 20.50
N SER A 97 0.61 -14.95 20.10
CA SER A 97 1.80 -14.98 19.26
C SER A 97 3.01 -15.62 19.93
N THR A 98 3.11 -15.53 21.27
CA THR A 98 4.20 -16.14 22.04
C THR A 98 4.07 -17.66 22.14
N VAL A 99 2.84 -18.18 22.04
CA VAL A 99 2.51 -19.62 22.07
C VAL A 99 2.71 -20.26 20.68
N MET A 100 2.53 -19.48 19.60
CA MET A 100 2.66 -19.92 18.21
C MET A 100 4.11 -20.16 17.71
N LYS A 101 5.09 -20.31 18.62
CA LYS A 101 6.51 -20.51 18.27
C LYS A 101 6.74 -21.65 17.26
N GLU A 102 5.88 -22.66 17.28
CA GLU A 102 6.00 -23.89 16.50
C GLU A 102 5.16 -23.91 15.21
N PHE A 103 4.13 -23.08 15.09
CA PHE A 103 3.17 -23.18 13.97
C PHE A 103 3.57 -22.42 12.71
N MET A 104 4.69 -21.70 12.73
CA MET A 104 5.11 -20.90 11.58
C MET A 104 5.88 -21.71 10.55
N ILE A 105 5.36 -21.68 9.33
CA ILE A 105 5.63 -22.45 8.09
C ILE A 105 7.12 -22.55 7.66
N MET A 106 8.05 -21.92 8.37
CA MET A 106 9.48 -21.86 8.06
C MET A 106 10.29 -23.11 8.43
N ASN A 107 9.69 -24.26 8.75
CA ASN A 107 10.47 -25.49 8.95
C ASN A 107 11.02 -26.10 7.64
N LYS A 108 10.78 -25.48 6.47
CA LYS A 108 11.26 -25.99 5.17
C LYS A 108 12.05 -24.99 4.31
N PHE A 109 12.27 -23.76 4.76
CA PHE A 109 13.26 -22.91 4.10
C PHE A 109 14.64 -23.26 4.65
N ASN A 110 15.16 -24.40 4.19
CA ASN A 110 16.60 -24.58 4.11
C ASN A 110 17.10 -23.53 3.11
N MET A 111 17.36 -22.33 3.63
CA MET A 111 18.20 -21.36 2.95
C MET A 111 19.54 -22.07 2.77
N ASN A 112 19.78 -22.58 1.57
CA ASN A 112 21.11 -22.97 1.14
C ASN A 112 22.00 -21.74 1.32
N GLU A 113 22.71 -21.66 2.45
CA GLU A 113 23.64 -20.58 2.77
C GLU A 113 24.83 -20.52 1.79
N GLN A 114 24.93 -21.47 0.85
CA GLN A 114 26.04 -21.59 -0.08
C GLN A 114 25.98 -20.72 -1.35
N SER A 115 25.02 -19.80 -1.49
CA SER A 115 24.99 -18.89 -2.66
C SER A 115 24.91 -17.42 -2.26
N LEU A 116 25.62 -17.03 -1.19
CA LEU A 116 25.75 -15.62 -0.77
C LEU A 116 26.78 -14.85 -1.60
N PHE A 117 27.60 -15.54 -2.40
CA PHE A 117 28.54 -14.93 -3.32
C PHE A 117 28.17 -15.29 -4.75
N ILE A 118 28.10 -14.27 -5.60
CA ILE A 118 27.85 -14.31 -7.04
C ILE A 118 26.37 -14.42 -7.39
N GLN A 119 25.70 -13.28 -7.59
CA GLN A 119 24.65 -13.18 -8.61
C GLN A 119 24.26 -11.73 -8.98
N ASP A 120 25.24 -10.90 -9.35
CA ASP A 120 24.97 -9.63 -10.08
C ASP A 120 24.18 -9.85 -11.40
N ASN A 121 24.12 -11.10 -11.86
CA ASN A 121 23.34 -11.52 -13.03
C ASN A 121 21.90 -11.93 -12.73
N GLU A 122 21.47 -12.10 -11.47
CA GLU A 122 20.07 -12.45 -11.19
C GLU A 122 19.11 -11.28 -11.42
N GLU A 123 19.53 -10.06 -11.09
CA GLU A 123 18.71 -8.87 -11.33
C GLU A 123 18.45 -8.68 -12.82
N LYS A 124 19.52 -8.60 -13.62
CA LYS A 124 19.46 -8.48 -15.09
C LYS A 124 18.65 -9.62 -15.72
N LYS A 125 18.83 -10.86 -15.26
CA LYS A 125 18.07 -12.02 -15.74
C LYS A 125 16.59 -11.95 -15.35
N SER A 126 16.24 -11.39 -14.19
CA SER A 126 14.85 -11.26 -13.75
C SER A 126 14.07 -10.23 -14.57
N ILE A 127 14.67 -9.08 -14.88
CA ILE A 127 14.05 -8.02 -15.71
C ILE A 127 13.97 -8.47 -17.16
N MET A 128 15.04 -9.08 -17.67
CA MET A 128 15.07 -9.61 -19.03
C MET A 128 14.07 -10.75 -19.23
N LYS A 129 13.71 -11.50 -18.17
CA LYS A 129 12.59 -12.47 -18.19
C LYS A 129 11.21 -11.82 -18.29
N ILE A 130 11.03 -10.59 -17.80
CA ILE A 130 9.75 -9.86 -17.91
C ILE A 130 9.58 -9.33 -19.33
N ILE A 131 10.66 -8.85 -19.95
CA ILE A 131 10.66 -8.28 -21.32
C ILE A 131 10.91 -9.37 -22.39
N GLY A 132 11.20 -10.61 -21.99
CA GLY A 132 11.46 -11.71 -22.90
C GLY A 132 10.31 -11.95 -23.88
N SER A 133 10.64 -12.57 -25.02
CA SER A 133 9.75 -12.78 -26.18
C SER A 133 8.35 -13.30 -25.82
N ASN A 134 8.25 -14.17 -24.81
CA ASN A 134 6.98 -14.80 -24.42
C ASN A 134 6.04 -13.90 -23.59
N LYS A 135 6.48 -12.70 -23.18
CA LYS A 135 5.68 -11.78 -22.34
C LYS A 135 5.41 -10.41 -22.96
N ILE A 136 5.90 -10.16 -24.17
CA ILE A 136 5.70 -8.89 -24.89
C ILE A 136 4.20 -8.56 -25.05
N LEU A 137 3.37 -9.56 -25.35
CA LEU A 137 1.93 -9.36 -25.48
C LEU A 137 1.28 -8.90 -24.16
N LEU A 138 1.69 -9.48 -23.03
CA LEU A 138 1.22 -9.06 -21.71
C LEU A 138 1.68 -7.64 -21.36
N PHE A 139 2.91 -7.27 -21.76
CA PHE A 139 3.39 -5.90 -21.61
C PHE A 139 2.55 -4.90 -22.41
N ILE A 140 2.24 -5.20 -23.68
CA ILE A 140 1.39 -4.35 -24.53
C ILE A 140 -0.02 -4.22 -23.93
N LEU A 141 -0.60 -5.29 -23.38
CA LEU A 141 -1.92 -5.23 -22.75
C LEU A 141 -1.92 -4.31 -21.52
N VAL A 142 -0.93 -4.42 -20.64
CA VAL A 142 -0.84 -3.58 -19.43
C VAL A 142 -0.66 -2.10 -19.79
N THR A 143 0.16 -1.79 -20.79
CA THR A 143 0.35 -0.38 -21.22
C THR A 143 -0.92 0.20 -21.81
N LEU A 144 -1.67 -0.56 -22.63
CA LEU A 144 -2.97 -0.12 -23.17
C LEU A 144 -4.00 0.12 -22.05
N ILE A 145 -4.04 -0.73 -21.02
CA ILE A 145 -4.95 -0.54 -19.87
C ILE A 145 -4.62 0.77 -19.13
N ILE A 146 -3.35 1.02 -18.83
CA ILE A 146 -2.94 2.26 -18.15
C ILE A 146 -3.32 3.49 -18.99
N LEU A 147 -3.16 3.41 -20.32
CA LEU A 147 -3.49 4.50 -21.24
C LEU A 147 -5.00 4.78 -21.30
N MET A 148 -5.82 3.73 -21.33
CA MET A 148 -7.29 3.83 -21.25
C MET A 148 -7.77 4.44 -19.93
N VAL A 149 -7.13 4.06 -18.81
CA VAL A 149 -7.43 4.63 -17.49
C VAL A 149 -7.11 6.13 -17.46
N LEU A 150 -5.95 6.54 -17.97
CA LEU A 150 -5.58 7.96 -18.07
C LEU A 150 -6.58 8.77 -18.90
N PHE A 151 -6.97 8.26 -20.07
CA PHE A 151 -7.97 8.91 -20.93
C PHE A 151 -9.35 9.04 -20.24
N SER A 152 -9.76 7.99 -19.51
CA SER A 152 -11.00 8.00 -18.74
C SER A 152 -10.95 9.03 -17.61
N ILE A 153 -9.85 9.09 -16.88
CA ILE A 153 -9.66 10.07 -15.79
C ILE A 153 -9.64 11.51 -16.34
N SER A 154 -8.97 11.78 -17.47
CA SER A 154 -8.99 13.13 -18.07
C SER A 154 -10.39 13.58 -18.48
N ASN A 155 -11.22 12.65 -18.97
CA ASN A 155 -12.61 12.96 -19.31
C ASN A 155 -13.48 13.18 -18.06
N LEU A 156 -13.21 12.45 -16.97
CA LEU A 156 -13.89 12.65 -15.68
C LEU A 156 -13.55 14.00 -15.05
N ILE A 157 -12.30 14.46 -15.13
CA ILE A 157 -11.91 15.76 -14.55
C ILE A 157 -12.61 16.91 -15.29
N ASN A 158 -12.78 16.81 -16.61
CA ASN A 158 -13.41 17.87 -17.41
C ASN A 158 -14.93 17.98 -17.20
N SER A 159 -15.60 16.95 -16.69
CA SER A 159 -17.05 16.94 -16.48
C SER A 159 -17.49 17.48 -15.11
N PHE A 160 -16.57 17.64 -14.15
CA PHE A 160 -16.87 18.33 -12.90
C PHE A 160 -16.80 19.85 -13.09
N GLU A 161 -17.97 20.47 -13.26
CA GLU A 161 -18.17 21.90 -12.98
C GLU A 161 -17.74 22.18 -11.54
N GLY A 162 -16.49 22.61 -11.38
CA GLY A 162 -15.90 22.86 -10.07
C GLY A 162 -16.75 23.83 -9.24
N PRO A 163 -16.70 23.73 -7.90
CA PRO A 163 -17.51 24.54 -6.99
C PRO A 163 -17.37 26.05 -7.25
N LEU A 164 -16.19 26.50 -7.70
CA LEU A 164 -15.90 27.88 -8.05
C LEU A 164 -16.66 28.40 -9.29
N LYS A 165 -16.95 27.54 -10.28
CA LYS A 165 -17.74 27.94 -11.46
C LYS A 165 -19.22 28.09 -11.13
N LYS A 166 -19.78 27.18 -10.32
CA LYS A 166 -21.19 27.25 -9.88
C LYS A 166 -21.48 28.50 -9.05
N THR A 167 -20.55 28.90 -8.18
CA THR A 167 -20.70 30.14 -7.40
C THR A 167 -20.61 31.40 -8.28
N TYR A 168 -19.71 31.42 -9.27
CA TYR A 168 -19.57 32.57 -10.16
C TYR A 168 -20.79 32.74 -11.09
N GLU A 169 -21.31 31.65 -11.67
CA GLU A 169 -22.52 31.74 -12.50
C GLU A 169 -23.76 32.16 -11.70
N LYS A 170 -23.94 31.63 -10.48
CA LYS A 170 -25.03 32.09 -9.59
C LYS A 170 -24.91 33.57 -9.25
N LEU A 171 -23.71 34.07 -8.95
CA LEU A 171 -23.46 35.49 -8.68
C LEU A 171 -23.70 36.37 -9.92
N LYS A 172 -23.29 35.91 -11.10
CA LYS A 172 -23.49 36.62 -12.37
C LYS A 172 -24.96 36.72 -12.77
N ILE A 173 -25.76 35.69 -12.47
CA ILE A 173 -27.22 35.69 -12.67
C ILE A 173 -27.92 36.64 -11.69
N LEU A 174 -27.52 36.64 -10.41
CA LEU A 174 -28.04 37.59 -9.41
C LEU A 174 -27.76 39.04 -9.78
N TYR A 175 -26.55 39.36 -10.22
CA TYR A 175 -26.20 40.73 -10.63
C TYR A 175 -26.99 41.22 -11.85
N ARG A 176 -27.33 40.32 -12.78
CA ARG A 176 -28.21 40.61 -13.92
C ARG A 176 -29.71 40.73 -13.58
N MET A 177 -30.12 40.29 -12.39
CA MET A 177 -31.50 40.49 -11.91
C MET A 177 -31.66 41.78 -11.10
N ILE A 178 -30.56 42.35 -10.60
CA ILE A 178 -30.56 43.55 -9.76
C ILE A 178 -30.37 44.84 -10.58
N ASN A 179 -29.81 44.75 -11.79
CA ASN A 179 -29.68 45.85 -12.77
C ASN A 179 -30.59 45.60 -13.97
#